data_AF-T5KGP3-F1
#
_entry.id   AF-T5KGP3-F1
#
_cell.length_a   1.000
_cell.length_b   1.000
_cell.length_c   1.000
_cell.angle_alpha   90.00
_cell.angle_beta   90.00
_cell.angle_gamma   90.00
#
_symmetry.space_group_name_H-M   'P 1'
#
loop_
_entity.id
_entity.type
_entity.pdbx_description
1 polymer ?
#
loop_
_entity_poly.entity_id
_entity_poly.type
_entity_poly.pdbx_seq_one_letter_code
_entity_poly.pdbx_strand_id
1 'polypeptide(L)'
;MADGSLRSARMTAGFVLAFSAAVLSGCTAFATGYAVLDREAEGADALPDAFIEQDPADIADLSSARYVGEHSGSSLWLLRGLDQGSVCILAYRDETAGIMGCGSEGGPVEMSGPAGHFVTVPDDYPAPDGATRISDNVYALSP
;
A
#
# COMPACT_ATOMS: atom_id res chain seq x y z
N MET A 1 -56.32 45.32 -51.58
CA MET A 1 -56.24 43.85 -51.65
C MET A 1 -55.16 43.43 -50.70
N ALA A 2 -55.57 42.76 -49.63
CA ALA A 2 -54.74 42.31 -48.54
C ALA A 2 -54.48 40.81 -48.74
N ASP A 3 -53.22 40.41 -48.69
CA ASP A 3 -52.76 39.03 -48.46
C ASP A 3 -51.57 39.18 -47.51
N GLY A 4 -51.67 38.80 -46.24
CA GLY A 4 -51.80 37.41 -45.82
C GLY A 4 -50.39 36.83 -45.81
N SER A 5 -49.65 36.80 -44.69
CA SER A 5 -49.89 35.80 -43.67
C SER A 5 -48.93 35.98 -42.49
N LEU A 6 -49.48 36.41 -41.36
CA LEU A 6 -48.93 36.14 -40.04
C LEU A 6 -48.98 34.64 -39.80
N ARG A 7 -47.81 33.98 -39.71
CA ARG A 7 -47.71 32.68 -39.04
C ARG A 7 -47.12 32.88 -37.65
N SER A 8 -48.01 33.26 -36.74
CA SER A 8 -47.79 33.09 -35.30
C SER A 8 -47.84 31.63 -34.91
N ALA A 9 -47.06 31.34 -33.86
CA ALA A 9 -47.28 30.29 -32.86
C ALA A 9 -47.01 28.83 -33.25
N ARG A 10 -45.80 28.37 -32.93
CA ARG A 10 -45.55 27.10 -32.25
C ARG A 10 -44.45 27.34 -31.21
N MET A 11 -44.82 27.65 -29.97
CA MET A 11 -44.75 26.69 -28.84
C MET A 11 -43.54 25.76 -28.92
N THR A 12 -42.51 26.03 -28.13
CA THR A 12 -41.96 25.06 -27.18
C THR A 12 -41.00 25.77 -26.23
N ALA A 13 -41.49 26.05 -25.03
CA ALA A 13 -40.65 26.19 -23.86
C ALA A 13 -39.93 24.86 -23.60
N GLY A 14 -38.70 24.92 -23.11
CA GLY A 14 -38.06 23.79 -22.43
C GLY A 14 -36.84 23.23 -23.15
N PHE A 15 -35.66 23.66 -22.72
CA PHE A 15 -34.67 22.71 -22.22
C PHE A 15 -33.84 23.39 -21.14
N VAL A 16 -34.40 23.32 -19.94
CA VAL A 16 -33.79 23.69 -18.66
C VAL A 16 -32.75 22.61 -18.30
N LEU A 17 -31.56 23.04 -17.89
CA LEU A 17 -30.59 22.34 -17.04
C LEU A 17 -30.20 20.90 -17.48
N ALA A 18 -29.16 20.79 -18.31
CA ALA A 18 -28.45 19.53 -18.49
C ALA A 18 -27.28 19.41 -17.50
N PHE A 19 -27.57 18.75 -16.37
CA PHE A 19 -26.72 17.82 -15.63
C PHE A 19 -25.27 18.25 -15.29
N SER A 20 -25.11 18.97 -14.17
CA SER A 20 -23.86 19.06 -13.42
C SER A 20 -23.99 18.31 -12.09
N ALA A 21 -24.06 16.98 -12.15
CA ALA A 21 -24.02 16.12 -10.96
C ALA A 21 -23.52 14.73 -11.34
N ALA A 22 -22.27 14.64 -11.81
CA ALA A 22 -21.55 13.37 -11.75
C ALA A 22 -21.20 13.12 -10.28
N VAL A 23 -21.93 12.18 -9.70
CA VAL A 23 -21.81 11.72 -8.32
C VAL A 23 -20.37 11.26 -8.08
N LEU A 24 -19.63 11.97 -7.22
CA LEU A 24 -18.41 11.47 -6.60
C LEU A 24 -18.80 10.38 -5.58
N SER A 25 -19.32 9.25 -6.07
CA SER A 25 -19.31 8.01 -5.32
C SER A 25 -17.88 7.49 -5.38
N GLY A 26 -17.02 8.10 -4.56
CA GLY A 26 -15.65 7.65 -4.37
C GLY A 26 -15.70 6.25 -3.78
N CYS A 27 -15.43 5.24 -4.62
CA CYS A 27 -14.98 3.97 -4.12
C CYS A 27 -13.72 4.26 -3.31
N THR A 28 -13.74 3.97 -2.01
CA THR A 28 -12.53 3.89 -1.19
C THR A 28 -11.76 2.65 -1.62
N ALA A 29 -11.19 2.68 -2.83
CA ALA A 29 -10.18 1.73 -3.21
C ALA A 29 -8.92 2.13 -2.44
N PHE A 30 -8.52 1.32 -1.46
CA PHE A 30 -7.22 1.47 -0.82
C PHE A 30 -6.16 1.37 -1.89
N ALA A 31 -5.09 2.17 -1.76
CA ALA A 31 -3.95 1.99 -2.62
C ALA A 31 -3.44 0.56 -2.44
N THR A 32 -3.13 -0.13 -3.55
CA THR A 32 -2.58 -1.49 -3.49
C THR A 32 -1.06 -1.49 -3.32
N GLY A 33 -0.44 -0.30 -3.29
CA GLY A 33 1.00 -0.11 -3.30
C GLY A 33 1.61 0.22 -1.94
N TYR A 34 2.92 0.39 -1.97
CA TYR A 34 3.77 0.70 -0.82
C TYR A 34 4.74 1.83 -1.21
N ALA A 35 4.39 3.08 -0.91
CA ALA A 35 5.16 4.26 -1.28
C ALA A 35 6.60 4.22 -0.75
N VAL A 36 6.83 3.52 0.37
CA VAL A 36 8.18 3.30 0.90
C VAL A 36 9.07 2.54 -0.08
N LEU A 37 8.53 1.62 -0.90
CA LEU A 37 9.29 0.86 -1.89
C LEU A 37 9.61 1.69 -3.16
N ASP A 38 8.99 2.85 -3.33
CA ASP A 38 9.16 3.72 -4.49
C ASP A 38 10.18 4.85 -4.26
N ARG A 39 10.56 5.14 -3.00
CA ARG A 39 11.65 6.08 -2.73
C ARG A 39 13.01 5.51 -3.12
N GLU A 40 13.97 6.40 -3.36
CA GLU A 40 15.36 6.03 -3.55
C GLU A 40 15.92 5.30 -2.31
N ALA A 41 16.86 4.38 -2.55
CA ALA A 41 17.54 3.66 -1.50
C ALA A 41 18.52 4.58 -0.75
N GLU A 42 18.52 4.47 0.56
CA GLU A 42 19.39 5.19 1.48
C GLU A 42 20.33 4.23 2.20
N GLY A 43 21.36 4.75 2.87
CA GLY A 43 22.33 3.91 3.58
C GLY A 43 21.71 3.03 4.68
N ALA A 44 20.61 3.48 5.31
CA ALA A 44 19.89 2.71 6.33
C ALA A 44 19.12 1.51 5.75
N ASP A 45 18.91 1.46 4.43
CA ASP A 45 18.18 0.37 3.77
C ASP A 45 19.03 -0.88 3.55
N ALA A 46 20.33 -0.80 3.83
CA ALA A 46 21.21 -1.94 3.75
C ALA A 46 20.71 -3.07 4.66
N LEU A 47 20.61 -4.27 4.10
CA LEU A 47 20.27 -5.47 4.84
C LEU A 47 21.48 -5.97 5.64
N PRO A 48 21.27 -6.67 6.77
CA PRO A 48 22.36 -7.30 7.52
C PRO A 48 23.10 -8.35 6.68
N ASP A 49 24.44 -8.35 6.72
CA ASP A 49 25.27 -9.32 5.97
C ASP A 49 24.89 -10.78 6.29
N ALA A 50 24.71 -11.08 7.58
CA ALA A 50 24.32 -12.42 8.04
C ALA A 50 22.92 -12.86 7.54
N PHE A 51 22.06 -11.93 7.13
CA PHE A 51 20.81 -12.24 6.45
C PHE A 51 21.05 -12.55 4.97
N ILE A 52 21.90 -11.76 4.29
CA ILE A 52 22.26 -11.98 2.88
C ILE A 52 22.95 -13.34 2.69
N GLU A 53 23.80 -13.75 3.63
CA GLU A 53 24.51 -15.04 3.61
C GLU A 53 23.56 -16.26 3.67
N GLN A 54 22.30 -16.07 4.06
CA GLN A 54 21.27 -17.13 4.05
C GLN A 54 20.60 -17.32 2.68
N ASP A 55 21.07 -16.57 1.67
CA ASP A 55 20.60 -16.58 0.29
C ASP A 55 19.07 -16.37 0.10
N PRO A 56 18.50 -15.27 0.64
CA PRO A 56 17.07 -14.95 0.48
C PRO A 56 16.71 -14.44 -0.93
N ALA A 57 17.67 -14.37 -1.85
CA ALA A 57 17.51 -13.81 -3.18
C ALA A 57 16.54 -14.61 -4.07
N ASP A 58 16.28 -15.88 -3.74
CA ASP A 58 15.27 -16.72 -4.40
C ASP A 58 13.82 -16.38 -4.00
N ILE A 59 13.62 -15.49 -3.03
CA ILE A 59 12.30 -15.14 -2.48
C ILE A 59 11.98 -13.66 -2.68
N ALA A 60 12.97 -12.78 -2.52
CA ALA A 60 12.79 -11.33 -2.59
C ALA A 60 13.91 -10.62 -3.36
N ASP A 61 13.55 -9.48 -3.97
CA ASP A 61 14.53 -8.57 -4.55
C ASP A 61 15.21 -7.76 -3.44
N LEU A 62 16.42 -8.18 -3.07
CA LEU A 62 17.20 -7.56 -1.99
C LEU A 62 17.55 -6.09 -2.27
N SER A 63 17.64 -5.68 -3.54
CA SER A 63 17.95 -4.29 -3.90
C SER A 63 16.77 -3.33 -3.66
N SER A 64 15.57 -3.89 -3.56
CA SER A 64 14.35 -3.15 -3.25
C SER A 64 14.15 -2.89 -1.75
N ALA A 65 15.05 -3.38 -0.90
CA ALA A 65 14.92 -3.27 0.55
C ALA A 65 14.79 -1.82 1.00
N ARG A 66 13.86 -1.57 1.92
CA ARG A 66 13.62 -0.27 2.53
C ARG A 66 13.40 -0.46 4.02
N TYR A 67 14.27 0.15 4.82
CA TYR A 67 14.13 0.17 6.26
C TYR A 67 12.88 0.96 6.63
N VAL A 68 12.08 0.40 7.53
CA VAL A 68 10.80 0.97 7.97
C VAL A 68 10.77 1.28 9.45
N GLY A 69 11.71 0.75 10.25
CA GLY A 69 11.82 1.11 11.66
C GLY A 69 12.35 -0.02 12.52
N GLU A 70 12.32 0.22 13.82
CA GLU A 70 12.71 -0.75 14.83
C GLU A 70 11.57 -0.90 15.84
N HIS A 71 11.37 -2.11 16.33
CA HIS A 71 10.48 -2.38 17.44
C HIS A 71 11.02 -3.49 18.32
N SER A 72 11.11 -3.25 19.63
CA SER A 72 11.55 -4.23 20.63
C SER A 72 12.91 -4.89 20.29
N GLY A 73 13.84 -4.10 19.73
CA GLY A 73 15.18 -4.55 19.33
C GLY A 73 15.24 -5.26 17.97
N SER A 74 14.11 -5.42 17.27
CA SER A 74 14.06 -5.97 15.92
C SER A 74 14.00 -4.83 14.91
N SER A 75 14.94 -4.81 13.98
CA SER A 75 14.91 -3.93 12.81
C SER A 75 14.02 -4.53 11.73
N LEU A 76 13.33 -3.66 10.99
CA LEU A 76 12.30 -4.05 10.03
C LEU A 76 12.57 -3.42 8.66
N TRP A 77 12.43 -4.24 7.62
CA TRP A 77 12.52 -3.82 6.22
C TRP A 77 11.31 -4.32 5.44
N LEU A 78 10.90 -3.55 4.43
CA LEU A 78 10.04 -4.02 3.36
C LEU A 78 10.85 -4.25 2.09
N LEU A 79 10.49 -5.28 1.34
CA LEU A 79 11.07 -5.63 0.05
C LEU A 79 9.96 -6.00 -0.94
N ARG A 80 10.24 -5.90 -2.23
CA ARG A 80 9.45 -6.54 -3.28
C ARG A 80 9.80 -8.04 -3.28
N GLY A 81 8.78 -8.89 -3.30
CA GLY A 81 8.99 -10.31 -3.59
C GLY A 81 9.22 -10.53 -5.08
N LEU A 82 9.66 -11.74 -5.46
CA LEU A 82 9.91 -12.06 -6.87
C LEU A 82 8.62 -12.29 -7.67
N ASP A 83 7.55 -12.74 -7.01
CA ASP A 83 6.25 -12.89 -7.65
C ASP A 83 5.66 -11.51 -7.95
N GLN A 84 5.00 -11.39 -9.10
CA GLN A 84 4.38 -10.13 -9.49
C GLN A 84 3.38 -9.67 -8.42
N GLY A 85 3.60 -8.45 -7.92
CA GLY A 85 2.75 -7.88 -6.90
C GLY A 85 2.90 -8.55 -5.54
N SER A 86 4.08 -9.07 -5.20
CA SER A 86 4.35 -9.56 -3.85
C SER A 86 5.18 -8.56 -3.05
N VAL A 87 4.88 -8.46 -1.76
CA VAL A 87 5.64 -7.69 -0.78
C VAL A 87 6.16 -8.64 0.29
N CYS A 88 7.38 -8.39 0.75
CA CYS A 88 8.02 -9.13 1.82
C CYS A 88 8.33 -8.18 2.98
N ILE A 89 8.11 -8.66 4.20
CA ILE A 89 8.60 -8.03 5.43
C ILE A 89 9.73 -8.88 5.99
N LEU A 90 10.83 -8.23 6.34
CA LEU A 90 11.93 -8.81 7.11
C LEU A 90 11.90 -8.21 8.52
N ALA A 91 11.88 -9.06 9.54
CA ALA A 91 12.19 -8.70 10.91
C ALA A 91 13.51 -9.37 11.31
N TYR A 92 14.49 -8.57 11.71
CA TYR A 92 15.81 -9.05 12.09
C TYR A 92 16.23 -8.44 13.42
N ARG A 93 16.43 -9.29 14.42
CA ARG A 93 17.03 -8.90 15.70
C ARG A 93 18.51 -9.29 15.76
N ASP A 94 18.81 -10.49 15.33
CA ASP A 94 20.14 -11.10 15.35
C ASP A 94 20.18 -12.30 14.39
N GLU A 95 21.36 -12.92 14.24
CA GLU A 95 21.60 -14.05 13.33
C GLU A 95 20.72 -15.28 13.59
N THR A 96 20.19 -15.41 14.81
CA THR A 96 19.30 -16.53 15.21
C THR A 96 17.82 -16.16 15.17
N ALA A 97 17.52 -14.87 14.98
CA ALA A 97 16.18 -14.29 15.05
C ALA A 97 15.93 -13.33 13.87
N GLY A 98 16.24 -13.81 12.66
CA GLY A 98 15.79 -13.24 11.40
C GLY A 98 14.62 -14.05 10.84
N ILE A 99 13.56 -13.36 10.42
CA ILE A 99 12.42 -13.98 9.74
C ILE A 99 11.92 -13.07 8.63
N MET A 100 11.65 -13.66 7.46
CA MET A 100 11.02 -12.98 6.34
C MET A 100 9.71 -13.68 5.99
N GLY A 101 8.66 -12.89 5.74
CA GLY A 101 7.38 -13.36 5.26
C GLY A 101 6.94 -12.55 4.06
N CYS A 102 6.40 -13.21 3.04
CA CYS A 102 5.91 -12.55 1.83
C CYS A 102 4.42 -12.84 1.62
N GLY A 103 3.73 -11.89 0.99
CA GLY A 103 2.34 -12.04 0.60
C GLY A 103 2.00 -11.16 -0.58
N SER A 104 0.79 -11.33 -1.11
CA SER A 104 0.30 -10.54 -2.24
C SER A 104 0.03 -9.09 -1.84
N GLU A 105 0.24 -8.18 -2.80
CA GLU A 105 -0.07 -6.77 -2.70
C GLU A 105 -1.58 -6.55 -2.59
N GLY A 106 -1.97 -5.49 -1.90
CA GLY A 106 -3.39 -5.14 -1.71
C GLY A 106 -4.07 -5.75 -0.49
N GLY A 107 -3.37 -6.53 0.34
CA GLY A 107 -3.89 -7.08 1.60
C GLY A 107 -2.85 -7.08 2.72
N PRO A 108 -3.31 -7.26 3.98
CA PRO A 108 -2.41 -7.39 5.12
C PRO A 108 -1.58 -8.68 5.01
N VAL A 109 -0.28 -8.56 5.26
CA VAL A 109 0.66 -9.68 5.39
C VAL A 109 1.10 -9.77 6.84
N GLU A 110 0.71 -10.84 7.52
CA GLU A 110 1.08 -11.10 8.91
C GLU A 110 2.29 -12.04 9.00
N MET A 111 3.19 -11.74 9.92
CA MET A 111 4.39 -12.54 10.18
C MET A 111 4.65 -12.60 11.69
N SER A 112 4.79 -13.82 12.21
CA SER A 112 5.13 -14.10 13.60
C SER A 112 6.41 -14.90 13.71
N GLY A 113 7.29 -14.54 14.66
CA GLY A 113 8.51 -15.29 14.94
C GLY A 113 9.28 -14.78 16.16
N PRO A 114 10.51 -15.26 16.39
CA PRO A 114 11.36 -14.83 17.52
C PRO A 114 11.67 -13.33 17.54
N ALA A 115 11.59 -12.67 16.39
CA ALA A 115 11.78 -11.23 16.22
C ALA A 115 10.52 -10.41 16.55
N GLY A 116 9.35 -11.03 16.72
CA GLY A 116 8.09 -10.37 17.04
C GLY A 116 6.91 -10.81 16.17
N HIS A 117 5.79 -10.12 16.34
CA HIS A 117 4.58 -10.30 15.55
C HIS A 117 4.26 -8.98 14.85
N PHE A 118 4.29 -9.00 13.51
CA PHE A 118 4.13 -7.81 12.69
C PHE A 118 3.08 -8.04 11.61
N VAL A 119 2.43 -6.95 11.23
CA VAL A 119 1.52 -6.90 10.09
C VAL A 119 1.94 -5.78 9.16
N THR A 120 2.04 -6.12 7.88
CA THR A 120 2.34 -5.20 6.78
C THR A 120 1.07 -4.91 6.02
N VAL A 121 0.75 -3.64 5.79
CA VAL A 121 -0.46 -3.20 5.10
C VAL A 121 -0.13 -2.22 3.97
N PRO A 122 -0.88 -2.22 2.86
CA PRO A 122 -0.71 -1.23 1.80
C PRO A 122 -0.92 0.20 2.27
N ASP A 123 -0.55 1.17 1.43
CA ASP A 123 -0.82 2.57 1.68
C ASP A 123 -2.32 2.84 1.87
N ASP A 124 -2.64 3.81 2.73
CA ASP A 124 -4.00 4.21 3.12
C ASP A 124 -4.85 3.10 3.76
N TYR A 125 -4.28 1.91 4.00
CA TYR A 125 -4.97 0.81 4.65
C TYR A 125 -5.25 1.15 6.13
N PRO A 126 -6.42 0.78 6.69
CA PRO A 126 -6.73 1.06 8.09
C PRO A 126 -5.71 0.42 9.04
N ALA A 127 -5.25 1.17 10.04
CA ALA A 127 -4.41 0.64 11.09
C ALA A 127 -5.13 -0.54 11.79
N PRO A 128 -4.47 -1.71 11.94
CA PRO A 128 -5.08 -2.85 12.62
C PRO A 128 -5.40 -2.54 14.10
N ASP A 129 -6.53 -3.05 14.58
CA ASP A 129 -7.01 -2.79 15.94
C ASP A 129 -6.01 -3.27 17.00
N GLY A 130 -5.70 -2.40 17.96
CA GLY A 130 -4.78 -2.73 19.06
C GLY A 130 -3.30 -2.87 18.64
N ALA A 131 -2.95 -2.53 17.41
CA ALA A 131 -1.58 -2.59 16.91
C ALA A 131 -0.80 -1.31 17.25
N THR A 132 0.51 -1.46 17.48
CA THR A 132 1.44 -0.34 17.63
C THR A 132 2.03 0.01 16.27
N ARG A 133 1.85 1.26 15.82
CA ARG A 133 2.40 1.73 14.56
C ARG A 133 3.92 1.85 14.63
N ILE A 134 4.61 1.27 13.65
CA ILE A 134 6.08 1.37 13.48
C ILE A 134 6.37 2.32 12.31
N SER A 135 5.70 2.09 11.18
CA SER A 135 5.77 2.91 9.98
C SER A 135 4.38 3.07 9.36
N ASP A 136 4.32 3.69 8.18
CA ASP A 136 3.08 3.86 7.43
C ASP A 136 2.48 2.51 7.02
N ASN A 137 3.33 1.53 6.70
CA ASN A 137 2.91 0.21 6.22
C ASN A 137 3.10 -0.91 7.25
N VAL A 138 3.75 -0.68 8.39
CA VAL A 138 4.12 -1.76 9.33
C VAL A 138 3.67 -1.46 10.75
N TYR A 139 3.03 -2.45 11.37
CA TYR A 139 2.52 -2.40 12.73
C TYR A 139 2.98 -3.63 13.51
N ALA A 140 3.31 -3.44 14.78
CA ALA A 140 3.49 -4.54 15.74
C ALA A 140 2.13 -4.93 16.33
N LEU A 141 1.83 -6.21 16.31
CA LEU A 141 0.68 -6.76 17.02
C LEU A 141 1.11 -7.08 18.45
N SER A 142 0.26 -6.70 19.42
CA SER A 142 0.52 -7.05 20.82
C SER A 142 0.51 -8.59 20.94
N PRO A 143 1.50 -9.19 21.63
CA PRO A 143 1.57 -10.64 21.82
C PRO A 143 0.39 -11.20 22.62
#